data_AF-A0A5D0XU88-F1
#
_entry.id   AF-A0A5D0XU88-F1
#
_cell.length_a   1.000
_cell.length_b   1.000
_cell.length_c   1.000
_cell.angle_alpha   90.00
_cell.angle_beta   90.00
_cell.angle_gamma   90.00
#
_symmetry.space_group_name_H-M   'P 1'
#
loop_
_entity.id
_entity.type
_entity.pdbx_description
1 polymer ?
#
loop_
_entity_poly.entity_id
_entity_poly.type
_entity_poly.pdbx_seq_one_letter_code
_entity_poly.pdbx_strand_id
1 'polypeptide(L)'
;MTLLPTQTVPDLDLALVGGGSTDDLKLGTGAGGRFSLVVFYRGLHCPICRKQLTEIDKRINDLTAAGIGRTVAVSMETEDRSARVVGEWRLADLPVAYGLSEEAARSWGLNLSKAINDGEPDLFNEPGIFLLDEDGTLFWSSTASMPFGRPALDDVIAGARYAQEQDYPARGAA
;
A
#
# COMPACT_ATOMS: atom_id res chain seq x y z
N MET A 1 12.02 -10.85 -9.28
CA MET A 1 12.92 -9.70 -9.53
C MET A 1 12.64 -8.72 -8.40
N THR A 2 13.65 -8.14 -7.77
CA THR A 2 13.43 -7.20 -6.66
C THR A 2 13.20 -5.81 -7.25
N LEU A 3 12.07 -5.18 -6.92
CA LEU A 3 11.80 -3.78 -7.26
C LEU A 3 12.74 -2.89 -6.44
N LEU A 4 13.56 -2.09 -7.12
CA LEU A 4 14.51 -1.18 -6.48
C LEU A 4 14.04 0.27 -6.60
N PRO A 5 14.48 1.15 -5.69
CA PRO A 5 14.25 2.58 -5.83
C PRO A 5 14.72 3.11 -7.18
N THR A 6 14.12 4.22 -7.65
CA THR A 6 14.28 4.84 -8.98
C THR A 6 13.80 3.99 -10.17
N GLN A 7 13.35 2.76 -9.97
CA GLN A 7 12.68 1.98 -11.02
C GLN A 7 11.20 2.36 -11.10
N THR A 8 10.66 2.41 -12.32
CA THR A 8 9.21 2.50 -12.53
C THR A 8 8.52 1.33 -11.85
N VAL A 9 7.47 1.61 -11.08
CA VAL A 9 6.72 0.56 -10.39
C VAL A 9 5.88 -0.25 -11.38
N PRO A 10 5.55 -1.52 -11.06
CA PRO A 10 4.59 -2.28 -11.86
C PRO A 10 3.20 -1.64 -11.78
N ASP A 11 2.47 -1.66 -12.90
CA ASP A 11 1.07 -1.24 -12.91
C ASP A 11 0.21 -2.12 -12.00
N LEU A 12 -0.77 -1.51 -11.34
CA LEU A 12 -1.75 -2.23 -10.52
C LEU A 12 -3.00 -2.57 -11.34
N ASP A 13 -3.61 -1.59 -12.03
CA ASP A 13 -4.90 -1.70 -12.74
C ASP A 13 -5.92 -2.57 -11.99
N LEU A 14 -6.27 -2.15 -10.77
CA LEU A 14 -7.18 -2.86 -9.88
C LEU A 14 -8.46 -2.08 -9.64
N ALA A 15 -9.58 -2.80 -9.54
CA ALA A 15 -10.85 -2.24 -9.11
C ALA A 15 -10.81 -1.82 -7.63
N LEU A 16 -11.52 -0.74 -7.31
CA LEU A 16 -11.72 -0.27 -5.93
C LEU A 16 -13.06 -0.76 -5.39
N VAL A 17 -13.10 -1.06 -4.10
CA VAL A 17 -14.36 -1.28 -3.38
C VAL A 17 -15.22 -0.02 -3.48
N GLY A 18 -16.48 -0.17 -3.91
CA GLY A 18 -17.41 0.96 -4.07
C GLY A 18 -17.35 1.64 -5.44
N GLY A 19 -16.50 1.17 -6.35
CA GLY A 19 -16.38 1.64 -7.74
C GLY A 19 -15.15 2.49 -8.02
N GLY A 20 -14.78 2.58 -9.31
CA GLY A 20 -13.52 3.17 -9.78
C GLY A 20 -12.36 2.18 -9.79
N SER A 21 -11.17 2.65 -10.15
CA SER A 21 -9.94 1.85 -10.17
C SER A 21 -8.74 2.59 -9.59
N THR A 22 -7.62 1.88 -9.41
CA THR A 22 -6.34 2.48 -9.00
C THR A 22 -5.85 3.55 -9.97
N ASP A 23 -6.26 3.51 -11.24
CA ASP A 23 -5.87 4.48 -12.25
C ASP A 23 -6.53 5.85 -12.00
N ASP A 24 -7.76 5.86 -11.49
CA ASP A 24 -8.47 7.09 -11.10
C ASP A 24 -7.74 7.84 -9.97
N LEU A 25 -6.98 7.12 -9.15
CA LEU A 25 -6.21 7.69 -8.05
C LEU A 25 -4.98 8.46 -8.56
N LYS A 26 -4.49 8.17 -9.77
CA LYS A 26 -3.28 8.76 -10.37
C LYS A 26 -2.05 8.62 -9.47
N LEU A 27 -1.81 7.41 -8.99
CA LEU A 27 -0.66 7.09 -8.13
C LEU A 27 0.66 7.45 -8.82
N GLY A 28 1.59 8.06 -8.09
CA GLY A 28 2.92 8.40 -8.59
C GLY A 28 2.94 9.51 -9.64
N THR A 29 1.94 10.40 -9.66
CA THR A 29 1.87 11.52 -10.65
C THR A 29 2.02 12.91 -10.02
N GLY A 30 2.32 12.99 -8.72
CA GLY A 30 2.31 14.25 -7.97
C GLY A 30 0.91 14.77 -7.59
N ALA A 31 -0.15 13.99 -7.88
CA ALA A 31 -1.54 14.41 -7.63
C ALA A 31 -1.81 14.60 -6.12
N GLY A 32 -1.95 15.87 -5.70
CA GLY A 32 -2.22 16.24 -4.31
C GLY A 32 -1.01 16.17 -3.37
N GLY A 33 0.19 15.87 -3.89
CA GLY A 33 1.42 15.74 -3.13
C GLY A 33 2.46 14.95 -3.94
N ARG A 34 3.75 15.17 -3.66
CA ARG A 34 4.88 14.50 -4.34
C ARG A 34 4.73 12.98 -4.33
N PHE A 35 4.37 12.42 -3.18
CA PHE A 35 4.37 10.98 -2.99
C PHE A 35 3.00 10.33 -3.10
N SER A 36 2.99 9.06 -3.47
CA SER A 36 1.82 8.17 -3.31
C SER A 36 2.19 6.97 -2.46
N LEU A 37 1.31 6.59 -1.53
CA LEU A 37 1.52 5.48 -0.60
C LEU A 37 0.66 4.28 -0.99
N VAL A 38 1.30 3.17 -1.35
CA VAL A 38 0.64 1.89 -1.65
C VAL A 38 0.90 0.94 -0.48
N VAL A 39 -0.18 0.46 0.15
CA VAL A 39 -0.12 -0.40 1.32
C VAL A 39 -0.71 -1.77 1.00
N PHE A 40 0.16 -2.74 0.80
CA PHE A 40 -0.22 -4.14 0.64
C PHE A 40 -0.51 -4.75 2.01
N TYR A 41 -1.72 -5.28 2.19
CA TYR A 41 -2.14 -5.96 3.42
C TYR A 41 -2.53 -7.41 3.13
N ARG A 42 -2.53 -8.24 4.18
CA ARG A 42 -2.73 -9.69 4.04
C ARG A 42 -4.16 -10.12 3.73
N GLY A 43 -5.14 -9.27 4.04
CA GLY A 43 -6.56 -9.60 3.94
C GLY A 43 -7.32 -9.51 5.26
N LEU A 44 -8.60 -9.85 5.21
CA LEU A 44 -9.60 -9.68 6.27
C LEU A 44 -9.24 -10.44 7.57
N HIS A 45 -8.51 -11.54 7.45
CA HIS A 45 -8.11 -12.39 8.57
C HIS A 45 -7.05 -11.75 9.50
N CYS A 46 -6.39 -10.67 9.08
CA CYS A 46 -5.20 -10.14 9.73
C CYS A 46 -5.53 -8.98 10.70
N PRO A 47 -5.52 -9.20 12.04
CA PRO A 47 -5.85 -8.15 13.01
C PRO A 47 -4.82 -7.01 13.04
N ILE A 48 -3.56 -7.29 12.71
CA ILE A 48 -2.51 -6.27 12.67
C ILE A 48 -2.69 -5.39 11.41
N CYS A 49 -3.18 -5.96 10.31
CA CYS A 49 -3.55 -5.23 9.10
C CYS A 49 -4.75 -4.32 9.37
N ARG A 50 -5.77 -4.82 10.08
CA ARG A 50 -6.87 -3.99 10.57
C ARG A 50 -6.36 -2.77 11.34
N LYS A 51 -5.49 -2.97 12.33
CA LYS A 51 -4.91 -1.87 13.11
C LYS A 51 -4.23 -0.84 12.19
N GLN A 52 -3.35 -1.29 11.30
CA GLN A 52 -2.60 -0.42 10.39
C GLN A 52 -3.53 0.38 9.45
N LEU A 53 -4.47 -0.27 8.78
CA LEU A 53 -5.36 0.43 7.84
C LEU A 53 -6.29 1.42 8.55
N THR A 54 -6.81 1.06 9.74
CA THR A 54 -7.64 2.01 10.52
C THR A 54 -6.87 3.21 11.06
N GLU A 55 -5.55 3.07 11.24
CA GLU A 55 -4.69 4.18 11.63
C GLU A 55 -4.42 5.10 10.44
N ILE A 56 -4.10 4.53 9.27
CA ILE A 56 -3.91 5.26 8.01
C ILE A 56 -5.16 6.04 7.64
N ASP A 57 -6.32 5.40 7.67
CA ASP A 57 -7.62 6.00 7.34
C ASP A 57 -7.91 7.26 8.18
N LYS A 58 -7.66 7.20 9.49
CA LYS A 58 -7.82 8.36 10.39
C LYS A 58 -6.83 9.49 10.16
N ARG A 59 -5.74 9.22 9.43
CA ARG A 59 -4.57 10.10 9.28
C ARG A 59 -4.28 10.48 7.84
N ILE A 60 -5.25 10.32 6.93
CA ILE A 60 -5.12 10.76 5.54
C ILE A 60 -4.69 12.23 5.44
N ASN A 61 -5.21 13.10 6.31
CA ASN A 61 -4.81 14.52 6.34
C ASN A 61 -3.34 14.72 6.75
N ASP A 62 -2.84 13.93 7.71
CA ASP A 62 -1.44 14.02 8.14
C ASP A 62 -0.49 13.51 7.04
N LEU A 63 -0.90 12.47 6.32
CA LEU A 63 -0.20 11.95 5.14
C LEU A 63 -0.13 13.02 4.05
N THR A 64 -1.25 13.66 3.72
CA THR A 64 -1.29 14.76 2.73
C THR A 64 -0.42 15.93 3.16
N ALA A 65 -0.45 16.32 4.42
CA ALA A 65 0.40 17.38 4.96
C ALA A 65 1.92 17.04 4.95
N ALA A 66 2.27 15.76 4.83
CA ALA A 66 3.65 15.28 4.69
C ALA A 66 4.05 15.00 3.22
N GLY A 67 3.22 15.43 2.26
CA GLY A 67 3.50 15.27 0.83
C GLY A 67 2.99 13.98 0.21
N ILE A 68 2.30 13.13 0.97
CA ILE A 68 1.68 11.90 0.46
C ILE A 68 0.26 12.25 -0.02
N GLY A 69 0.15 12.61 -1.30
CA GLY A 69 -1.09 13.11 -1.90
C GLY A 69 -2.13 12.02 -2.20
N ARG A 70 -1.69 10.78 -2.36
CA ARG A 70 -2.56 9.62 -2.60
C ARG A 70 -2.16 8.47 -1.72
N THR A 71 -3.15 7.72 -1.26
CA THR A 71 -2.94 6.49 -0.49
C THR A 71 -3.94 5.45 -0.94
N VAL A 72 -3.52 4.19 -1.04
CA VAL A 72 -4.40 3.06 -1.37
C VAL A 72 -3.96 1.82 -0.60
N ALA A 73 -4.93 1.04 -0.12
CA ALA A 73 -4.70 -0.30 0.41
C ALA A 73 -4.97 -1.33 -0.68
N VAL A 74 -4.10 -2.34 -0.81
CA VAL A 74 -4.19 -3.36 -1.87
C VAL A 74 -4.04 -4.75 -1.27
N SER A 75 -4.83 -5.72 -1.74
CA SER A 75 -4.59 -7.13 -1.42
C SER A 75 -5.06 -8.07 -2.53
N MET A 76 -4.67 -9.34 -2.39
CA MET A 76 -5.20 -10.44 -3.19
C MET A 76 -6.62 -10.87 -2.79
N GLU A 77 -7.28 -10.17 -1.85
CA GLU A 77 -8.65 -10.47 -1.45
C GLU A 77 -9.62 -10.34 -2.65
N THR A 78 -10.73 -11.07 -2.57
CA THR A 78 -11.86 -10.90 -3.48
C THR A 78 -12.60 -9.59 -3.21
N GLU A 79 -13.48 -9.19 -4.13
CA GLU A 79 -14.36 -8.04 -3.94
C GLU A 79 -15.18 -8.17 -2.65
N ASP A 80 -15.88 -9.29 -2.46
CA ASP A 80 -16.75 -9.52 -1.30
C ASP A 80 -16.00 -9.39 0.03
N ARG A 81 -14.78 -9.94 0.10
CA ARG A 81 -13.96 -9.87 1.32
C ARG A 81 -13.37 -8.49 1.53
N SER A 82 -13.04 -7.77 0.47
CA SER A 82 -12.58 -6.38 0.54
C SER A 82 -13.71 -5.41 0.92
N ALA A 83 -14.94 -5.66 0.47
CA ALA A 83 -16.12 -4.93 0.92
C ALA A 83 -16.36 -5.12 2.43
N ARG A 84 -16.15 -6.35 2.94
CA ARG A 84 -16.15 -6.63 4.38
C ARG A 84 -15.02 -5.93 5.11
N VAL A 85 -13.82 -5.86 4.54
CA VAL A 85 -12.70 -5.07 5.11
C VAL A 85 -13.13 -3.62 5.33
N VAL A 86 -13.66 -2.96 4.29
CA VAL A 86 -14.12 -1.56 4.38
C VAL A 86 -15.22 -1.41 5.44
N GLY A 87 -16.26 -2.26 5.39
CA GLY A 87 -17.41 -2.17 6.30
C GLY A 87 -17.09 -2.53 7.76
N GLU A 88 -16.43 -3.66 8.01
CA GLU A 88 -16.13 -4.15 9.35
C GLU A 88 -15.03 -3.33 10.04
N TRP A 89 -14.07 -2.80 9.27
CA TRP A 89 -12.99 -1.96 9.81
C TRP A 89 -13.34 -0.49 9.81
N ARG A 90 -14.48 -0.11 9.20
CA ARG A 90 -15.01 1.25 9.13
C ARG A 90 -14.03 2.21 8.47
N LEU A 91 -13.44 1.78 7.36
CA LEU A 91 -12.58 2.62 6.54
C LEU A 91 -13.47 3.58 5.76
N ALA A 92 -13.25 4.88 5.92
CA ALA A 92 -14.08 5.92 5.32
C ALA A 92 -13.36 6.66 4.18
N ASP A 93 -12.07 6.92 4.37
CA ASP A 93 -11.28 7.81 3.52
C ASP A 93 -10.18 7.06 2.75
N LEU A 94 -9.78 5.87 3.22
CA LEU A 94 -8.77 5.03 2.57
C LEU A 94 -9.39 4.16 1.46
N PRO A 95 -9.05 4.38 0.17
CA PRO A 95 -9.46 3.50 -0.90
C PRO A 95 -8.86 2.10 -0.74
N VAL A 96 -9.68 1.07 -1.02
CA VAL A 96 -9.26 -0.34 -0.94
C VAL A 96 -9.41 -0.98 -2.32
N ALA A 97 -8.28 -1.37 -2.90
CA ALA A 97 -8.21 -2.15 -4.13
C ALA A 97 -8.14 -3.65 -3.82
N TYR A 98 -8.72 -4.45 -4.70
CA TYR A 98 -8.83 -5.90 -4.54
C TYR A 98 -8.44 -6.64 -5.82
N GLY A 99 -8.31 -7.96 -5.74
CA GLY A 99 -8.04 -8.80 -6.91
C GLY A 99 -6.60 -8.75 -7.41
N LEU A 100 -5.63 -8.35 -6.57
CA LEU A 100 -4.22 -8.42 -6.92
C LEU A 100 -3.86 -9.86 -7.33
N SER A 101 -3.28 -10.04 -8.51
CA SER A 101 -2.87 -11.36 -8.99
C SER A 101 -1.57 -11.82 -8.30
N GLU A 102 -1.31 -13.13 -8.31
CA GLU A 102 -0.03 -13.66 -7.84
C GLU A 102 1.15 -13.08 -8.62
N GLU A 103 1.00 -12.90 -9.94
CA GLU A 103 2.02 -12.31 -10.80
C GLU A 103 2.32 -10.85 -10.39
N ALA A 104 1.28 -10.05 -10.18
CA ALA A 104 1.42 -8.67 -9.74
C ALA A 104 2.02 -8.59 -8.34
N ALA A 105 1.58 -9.43 -7.39
CA ALA A 105 2.18 -9.47 -6.06
C ALA A 105 3.70 -9.78 -6.11
N ARG A 106 4.11 -10.69 -7.00
CA ARG A 106 5.52 -11.03 -7.22
C ARG A 106 6.30 -9.94 -7.94
N SER A 107 5.69 -9.20 -8.87
CA SER A 107 6.34 -8.08 -9.56
C SER A 107 6.62 -6.90 -8.60
N TRP A 108 5.76 -6.72 -7.60
CA TRP A 108 5.98 -5.82 -6.46
C TRP A 108 6.96 -6.36 -5.42
N GLY A 109 7.48 -7.58 -5.58
CA GLY A 109 8.45 -8.18 -4.65
C GLY A 109 7.87 -8.60 -3.31
N LEU A 110 6.55 -8.84 -3.24
CA LEU A 110 5.88 -9.31 -2.02
C LEU A 110 6.14 -10.81 -1.79
N ASN A 111 6.20 -11.20 -0.52
CA ASN A 111 6.15 -12.61 -0.15
C ASN A 111 4.70 -13.11 -0.21
N LEU A 112 4.50 -14.39 -0.48
CA LEU A 112 3.18 -15.02 -0.49
C LEU A 112 3.14 -16.16 0.53
N SER A 113 1.98 -16.32 1.16
CA SER A 113 1.73 -17.37 2.15
C SER A 113 0.50 -18.18 1.75
N LYS A 114 0.51 -19.46 2.14
CA LYS A 114 -0.65 -20.35 2.03
C LYS A 114 -1.40 -20.40 3.35
N ALA A 115 -2.71 -20.62 3.27
CA ALA A 115 -3.55 -20.78 4.46
C ALA A 115 -3.02 -21.88 5.38
N ILE A 116 -3.02 -21.59 6.69
CA ILE A 116 -2.79 -22.60 7.75
C ILE A 116 -4.05 -22.89 8.56
N ASN A 117 -5.15 -22.19 8.28
CA ASN A 117 -6.47 -22.37 8.88
C ASN A 117 -7.57 -21.84 7.95
N ASP A 118 -8.83 -22.22 8.22
CA ASP A 118 -10.00 -21.88 7.39
C ASP A 118 -10.35 -20.38 7.34
N GLY A 119 -9.75 -19.55 8.20
CA GLY A 119 -9.97 -18.11 8.20
C GLY A 119 -9.17 -17.36 7.12
N GLU A 120 -8.11 -17.99 6.61
CA GLU A 120 -7.19 -17.42 5.63
C GLU A 120 -7.61 -17.79 4.20
N PRO A 121 -7.38 -16.91 3.21
CA PRO A 121 -7.43 -17.30 1.80
C PRO A 121 -6.37 -18.35 1.47
N ASP A 122 -6.65 -19.25 0.53
CA ASP A 122 -5.72 -20.33 0.11
C ASP A 122 -4.32 -19.81 -0.24
N LEU A 123 -4.26 -18.62 -0.84
CA LEU A 123 -3.05 -17.88 -1.16
C LEU A 123 -3.29 -16.38 -0.89
N PHE A 124 -2.36 -15.73 -0.22
CA PHE A 124 -2.41 -14.29 0.03
C PHE A 124 -1.02 -13.66 0.05
N ASN A 125 -0.95 -12.35 -0.19
CA ASN A 125 0.29 -11.58 -0.08
C ASN A 125 0.60 -11.23 1.38
N GLU A 126 1.87 -11.33 1.75
CA GLU A 126 2.40 -10.74 2.97
C GLU A 126 2.46 -9.20 2.84
N PRO A 127 2.61 -8.45 3.95
CA PRO A 127 2.46 -7.02 3.89
C PRO A 127 3.67 -6.32 3.25
N GLY A 128 3.39 -5.18 2.64
CA GLY A 128 4.40 -4.29 2.08
C GLY A 128 3.90 -2.85 2.04
N ILE A 129 4.80 -1.90 2.24
CA ILE A 129 4.53 -0.47 2.09
C ILE A 129 5.48 0.06 1.04
N PHE A 130 4.93 0.78 0.06
CA PHE A 130 5.68 1.38 -1.02
C PHE A 130 5.32 2.85 -1.12
N LEU A 131 6.34 3.69 -1.15
CA LEU A 131 6.23 5.12 -1.40
C LEU A 131 6.73 5.37 -2.83
N LEU A 132 5.85 5.84 -3.69
CA LEU A 132 6.14 6.19 -5.07
C LEU A 132 6.45 7.69 -5.12
N ASP A 133 7.43 8.09 -5.93
CA ASP A 133 7.68 9.50 -6.24
C ASP A 133 6.75 10.01 -7.36
N GLU A 134 6.79 11.32 -7.62
CA GLU A 134 5.87 11.98 -8.57
C GLU A 134 6.14 11.68 -10.06
N ASP A 135 7.23 10.96 -10.35
CA ASP A 135 7.61 10.47 -11.67
C ASP A 135 7.23 9.00 -11.90
N GLY A 136 6.49 8.39 -10.97
CA GLY A 136 6.03 7.00 -11.05
C GLY A 136 7.11 5.98 -10.68
N THR A 137 8.26 6.42 -10.17
CA THR A 137 9.31 5.52 -9.69
C THR A 137 9.14 5.18 -8.21
N LEU A 138 9.74 4.06 -7.79
CA LEU A 138 9.81 3.71 -6.38
C LEU A 138 10.76 4.68 -5.64
N PHE A 139 10.26 5.35 -4.60
CA PHE A 139 11.09 6.16 -3.71
C PHE A 139 11.68 5.33 -2.57
N TRP A 140 10.80 4.57 -1.89
CA TRP A 140 11.15 3.72 -0.76
C TRP A 140 10.15 2.58 -0.61
N SER A 141 10.61 1.42 -0.15
CA SER A 141 9.75 0.29 0.17
C SER A 141 10.19 -0.43 1.43
N SER A 142 9.24 -1.03 2.14
CA SER A 142 9.47 -2.00 3.19
C SER A 142 8.51 -3.17 3.04
N THR A 143 9.05 -4.36 2.84
CA THR A 143 8.28 -5.62 2.79
C THR A 143 8.64 -6.49 3.99
N ALA A 144 7.68 -7.29 4.44
CA ALA A 144 7.90 -8.30 5.46
C ALA A 144 7.40 -9.66 4.95
N SER A 145 7.99 -10.74 5.45
CA SER A 145 7.50 -12.11 5.21
C SER A 145 6.45 -12.55 6.23
N MET A 146 6.10 -11.64 7.16
CA MET A 146 5.25 -11.89 8.32
C MET A 146 4.48 -10.60 8.65
N PRO A 147 3.41 -10.65 9.47
CA PRO A 147 2.62 -9.47 9.78
C PRO A 147 3.31 -8.48 10.75
N PHE A 148 4.49 -8.79 11.27
CA PHE A 148 5.24 -7.94 12.20
C PHE A 148 6.47 -7.30 11.52
N GLY A 149 7.08 -6.31 12.18
CA GLY A 149 8.25 -5.61 11.65
C GLY A 149 7.94 -4.53 10.60
N ARG A 150 6.66 -4.16 10.47
CA ARG A 150 6.23 -3.05 9.62
C ARG A 150 6.65 -1.71 10.23
N PRO A 151 7.08 -0.73 9.41
CA PRO A 151 7.36 0.63 9.88
C PRO A 151 6.14 1.25 10.57
N ALA A 152 6.38 2.02 11.64
CA ALA A 152 5.34 2.81 12.26
C ALA A 152 4.89 3.94 11.30
N LEU A 153 3.61 4.28 11.31
CA LEU A 153 3.09 5.32 10.41
C LEU A 153 3.73 6.69 10.66
N ASP A 154 4.07 6.97 11.93
CA ASP A 154 4.80 8.19 12.30
C ASP A 154 6.17 8.30 11.63
N ASP A 155 6.91 7.19 11.52
CA ASP A 155 8.21 7.17 10.85
C ASP A 155 8.06 7.40 9.34
N VAL A 156 7.03 6.83 8.72
CA VAL A 156 6.72 7.04 7.30
C VAL A 156 6.37 8.51 7.04
N ILE A 157 5.53 9.11 7.89
CA ILE A 157 5.11 10.51 7.77
C ILE A 157 6.30 11.46 7.99
N ALA A 158 7.13 11.20 9.01
CA ALA A 158 8.32 12.01 9.27
C ALA A 158 9.31 11.92 8.11
N GLY A 159 9.53 10.71 7.57
CA GLY A 159 10.41 10.49 6.42
C GLY A 159 9.93 11.18 5.15
N ALA A 160 8.64 11.04 4.81
CA ALA A 160 8.05 11.69 3.64
C ALA A 160 8.11 13.22 3.74
N ARG A 161 7.77 13.79 4.91
CA ARG A 161 7.87 15.22 5.17
C ARG A 161 9.28 15.73 4.99
N TYR A 162 10.26 15.06 5.59
CA TYR A 162 11.67 15.43 5.44
C TYR A 162 12.11 15.37 3.97
N ALA A 163 11.75 14.29 3.27
CA ALA A 163 12.11 14.12 1.87
C ALA A 163 11.53 15.22 0.98
N GLN A 164 10.27 15.61 1.22
CA GLN A 164 9.63 16.72 0.53
C GLN A 164 10.30 18.06 0.85
N GLU A 165 10.55 18.37 2.13
CA GLU A 165 11.10 19.66 2.57
C GLU A 165 12.56 19.88 2.12
N GLN A 166 13.33 18.80 1.99
CA GLN A 166 14.76 18.85 1.66
C GLN A 166 15.07 18.46 0.22
N ASP A 167 14.04 18.19 -0.59
CA ASP A 167 14.21 17.61 -1.93
C ASP A 167 15.12 16.36 -1.91
N TYR A 168 14.91 15.50 -0.92
CA TYR A 168 15.77 14.34 -0.69
C TYR A 168 15.54 13.30 -1.79
N PRO A 169 16.60 12.74 -2.41
CA PRO A 169 16.46 11.76 -3.47
C PRO A 169 16.21 10.35 -2.91
N ALA A 170 15.60 9.49 -3.73
CA ALA A 170 15.51 8.06 -3.44
C ALA A 170 16.90 7.43 -3.28
N ARG A 171 17.03 6.39 -2.44
CA ARG A 171 18.30 5.72 -2.10
C ARG A 171 18.13 4.21 -2.11
N GLY A 172 19.21 3.47 -2.37
CA GLY A 172 19.20 1.99 -2.33
C GLY A 172 19.14 1.31 -3.70
N ALA A 173 19.54 2.01 -4.77
CA ALA A 173 19.51 1.53 -6.16
C ALA A 173 20.92 1.26 -6.76
N ALA A 174 21.94 1.05 -5.91
CA ALA A 174 23.34 0.90 -6.34
C ALA A 174 23.65 -0.47 -6.97
#